data_AF-A0A8S1YND2-F1
#
_entry.id   AF-A0A8S1YND2-F1
#
_cell.length_a   1.000
_cell.length_b   1.000
_cell.length_c   1.000
_cell.angle_alpha   90.00
_cell.angle_beta   90.00
_cell.angle_gamma   90.00
#
_symmetry.space_group_name_H-M   'P 1'
#
loop_
_entity.id
_entity.type
_entity.pdbx_description
1 polymer ?
#
loop_
_entity_poly.entity_id
_entity_poly.type
_entity_poly.pdbx_seq_one_letter_code
_entity_poly.pdbx_strand_id
1 'polypeptide(L)'
;MLMNLNEGCLEQIDDKCLICQEGWIQDEFLENCHPICGDGIIQGQEQCDNLIPDQSCYQCKLACVENCQICEFGICLQCIEGFIMNPNFSCDPLCGDGNLTPYSSEQCELAVNGVGDGCHDCQFIPIANCKTQLFSICLECELGYKMLDNACFPYCGDQIALQQYEDCDGNLESYDGCYQCMFECIEDCNICDRGQCILKCEDGFEFVDNDCLSVCGDKIVTKQEDCDDGNNIEFDGCFHCQCSCPENCSNCYHGTCLECNDQLSLISNQCNQQLSCGDGLVQEQEECDVGNYQAADGCNNCLIEQNWVCISITKDSPSECAFVKAPGLVINYLNMTQNKQYISIQFNQEVKIYTLQPLSETLKFELSDIDKKHWNSSLQIIQDVGSYLSFGEYVVQIEVYQLLKFRPLLTIFVNQEVANIDNAILDDDEKQITLQYPNYLNDKQKDYSQSLKNFNKYLIYCLSGITIISLLLGSGELFVEIMAILQFQQYLRYINLQYPQNLEIYFSIYDMITIQPLLDFMQVEQFFQFIEIQSNQEYSDGKFT
;
A
#
# COMPACT_ATOMS: atom_id res chain seq x y z
N MET A 1 -17.83 128.40 -23.81
CA MET A 1 -18.14 127.05 -24.29
C MET A 1 -16.81 126.49 -24.77
N LEU A 2 -16.10 125.75 -23.92
CA LEU A 2 -14.92 125.00 -24.35
C LEU A 2 -15.47 123.84 -25.17
N MET A 3 -15.35 123.90 -26.49
CA MET A 3 -15.70 122.78 -27.38
C MET A 3 -14.74 121.63 -27.04
N ASN A 4 -15.29 120.51 -26.56
CA ASN A 4 -14.53 119.25 -26.48
C ASN A 4 -14.25 118.83 -27.92
N LEU A 5 -12.98 118.75 -28.30
CA LEU A 5 -12.62 118.19 -29.60
C LEU A 5 -12.90 116.68 -29.62
N ASN A 6 -13.39 116.19 -30.76
CA ASN A 6 -13.53 114.77 -31.03
C ASN A 6 -12.16 114.08 -31.01
N GLU A 7 -12.12 112.84 -30.55
CA GLU A 7 -10.89 112.05 -30.44
C GLU A 7 -10.19 111.93 -31.81
N GLY A 8 -8.88 112.15 -31.82
CA GLY A 8 -8.08 112.18 -33.06
C GLY A 8 -8.18 113.47 -33.87
N CYS A 9 -8.94 114.48 -33.43
CA CYS A 9 -9.07 115.76 -34.13
C CYS A 9 -8.11 116.84 -33.60
N LEU A 10 -7.49 117.62 -34.50
CA LEU A 10 -6.60 118.74 -34.17
C LEU A 10 -7.32 120.10 -34.23
N GLU A 11 -8.19 120.30 -35.21
CA GLU A 11 -9.01 121.50 -35.37
C GLU A 11 -10.44 121.15 -35.75
N GLN A 12 -11.41 121.69 -35.00
CA GLN A 12 -12.84 121.39 -35.14
C GLN A 12 -13.66 122.68 -35.21
N ILE A 13 -14.65 122.72 -36.10
CA ILE A 13 -15.68 123.76 -36.13
C ILE A 13 -17.03 123.07 -35.93
N ASP A 14 -17.76 123.51 -34.91
CA ASP A 14 -18.94 122.82 -34.37
C ASP A 14 -18.62 121.37 -33.98
N ASP A 15 -19.20 120.37 -34.65
CA ASP A 15 -19.01 118.93 -34.39
C ASP A 15 -18.24 118.22 -35.52
N LYS A 16 -17.65 118.97 -36.46
CA LYS A 16 -16.99 118.43 -37.66
C LYS A 16 -15.48 118.66 -37.60
N CYS A 17 -14.72 117.57 -37.67
CA CYS A 17 -13.27 117.65 -37.63
C CYS A 17 -12.72 118.03 -39.01
N LEU A 18 -11.91 119.08 -39.09
CA LEU A 18 -11.33 119.55 -40.36
C LEU A 18 -9.94 118.99 -40.61
N ILE A 19 -9.17 118.72 -39.54
CA ILE A 19 -7.79 118.22 -39.61
C ILE A 19 -7.59 117.14 -38.55
N CYS A 20 -7.21 115.93 -38.98
CA CYS A 20 -6.90 114.80 -38.09
C CYS A 20 -5.45 114.84 -37.59
N GLN A 21 -5.22 114.22 -36.43
CA GLN A 21 -3.90 113.99 -35.84
C GLN A 21 -3.08 112.96 -36.64
N GLU A 22 -1.77 112.95 -36.43
CA GLU A 22 -0.87 112.01 -37.09
C GLU A 22 -1.25 110.55 -36.73
N GLY A 23 -1.37 109.69 -37.74
CA GLY A 23 -1.88 108.32 -37.61
C GLY A 23 -3.41 108.19 -37.54
N TRP A 24 -4.14 109.25 -37.89
CA TRP A 24 -5.60 109.24 -38.07
C TRP A 24 -5.99 109.72 -39.47
N ILE A 25 -7.01 109.10 -40.06
CA ILE A 25 -7.56 109.46 -41.38
C ILE A 25 -9.01 109.96 -41.25
N GLN A 26 -9.38 110.95 -42.05
CA GLN A 26 -10.74 111.50 -42.06
C GLN A 26 -11.67 110.62 -42.90
N ASP A 27 -12.83 110.27 -42.36
CA ASP A 27 -13.86 109.55 -43.10
C ASP A 27 -14.60 110.51 -44.06
N GLU A 28 -14.60 110.20 -45.36
CA GLU A 28 -15.22 111.00 -46.42
C GLU A 28 -16.75 111.17 -46.26
N PHE A 29 -17.42 110.36 -45.42
CA PHE A 29 -18.87 110.42 -45.21
C PHE A 29 -19.30 110.91 -43.83
N LEU A 30 -18.50 110.68 -42.79
CA LEU A 30 -18.87 110.97 -41.39
C LEU A 30 -18.14 112.18 -40.79
N GLU A 31 -17.22 112.80 -41.55
CA GLU A 31 -16.46 114.01 -41.17
C GLU A 31 -15.78 113.94 -39.78
N ASN A 32 -15.45 112.71 -39.36
CA ASN A 32 -14.74 112.36 -38.13
C ASN A 32 -13.47 111.57 -38.46
N CYS A 33 -12.50 111.58 -37.55
CA CYS A 33 -11.21 110.90 -37.72
C CYS A 33 -11.26 109.48 -37.15
N HIS A 34 -10.64 108.52 -37.86
CA HIS A 34 -10.42 107.14 -37.40
C HIS A 34 -8.92 106.81 -37.43
N PRO A 35 -8.40 106.02 -36.46
CA PRO A 35 -7.00 105.65 -36.43
C PRO A 35 -6.66 104.72 -37.61
N ILE A 36 -5.43 104.81 -38.13
CA ILE A 36 -4.97 104.06 -39.30
C ILE A 36 -4.22 102.81 -38.84
N CYS A 37 -4.85 101.67 -39.03
CA CYS A 37 -4.24 100.41 -38.63
C CYS A 37 -3.19 99.94 -39.64
N GLY A 38 -1.99 99.62 -39.14
CA GLY A 38 -0.83 99.30 -39.97
C GLY A 38 0.06 100.50 -40.24
N ASP A 39 0.03 101.51 -39.36
CA ASP A 39 0.93 102.66 -39.37
C ASP A 39 2.06 102.54 -38.32
N GLY A 40 2.02 101.50 -37.48
CA GLY A 40 2.99 101.19 -36.44
C GLY A 40 2.70 101.89 -35.11
N ILE A 41 1.55 102.52 -34.94
CA ILE A 41 1.15 103.26 -33.74
C ILE A 41 -0.21 102.75 -33.24
N ILE A 42 -0.23 102.09 -32.07
CA ILE A 42 -1.51 101.63 -31.48
C ILE A 42 -2.18 102.81 -30.78
N GLN A 43 -3.27 103.32 -31.36
CA GLN A 43 -4.03 104.45 -30.81
C GLN A 43 -5.53 104.38 -31.13
N GLY A 44 -6.34 105.06 -30.32
CA GLY A 44 -7.80 105.05 -30.46
C GLY A 44 -8.39 103.66 -30.22
N GLN A 45 -9.13 103.13 -31.20
CA GLN A 45 -9.86 101.86 -31.10
C GLN A 45 -9.04 100.62 -31.50
N GLU A 46 -7.77 100.78 -31.83
CA GLU A 46 -6.88 99.69 -32.21
C GLU A 46 -6.39 98.93 -30.99
N GLN A 47 -6.39 97.59 -31.06
CA GLN A 47 -5.88 96.74 -29.97
C GLN A 47 -4.45 96.24 -30.26
N CYS A 48 -4.07 96.20 -31.53
CA CYS A 48 -2.74 95.84 -32.02
C CYS A 48 -2.54 96.44 -33.42
N ASP A 49 -1.28 96.54 -33.85
CA ASP A 49 -0.90 96.98 -35.20
C ASP A 49 -0.18 95.83 -35.93
N ASN A 50 -0.52 95.62 -37.20
CA ASN A 50 -0.01 94.50 -38.01
C ASN A 50 1.49 94.63 -38.37
N LEU A 51 2.13 95.79 -38.18
CA LEU A 51 3.57 95.99 -38.41
C LEU A 51 4.44 95.60 -37.22
N ILE A 52 3.85 95.25 -36.08
CA ILE A 52 4.59 94.81 -34.88
C ILE A 52 4.69 93.26 -34.90
N PRO A 53 5.90 92.68 -35.06
CA PRO A 53 6.05 91.26 -35.43
C PRO A 53 5.63 90.21 -34.39
N ASP A 54 5.44 90.60 -33.13
CA ASP A 54 5.26 89.67 -32.01
C ASP A 54 3.82 89.59 -31.46
N GLN A 55 2.85 90.21 -32.14
CA GLN A 55 1.44 90.07 -31.80
C GLN A 55 0.69 89.49 -32.99
N SER A 56 0.03 88.34 -32.79
CA SER A 56 -0.88 87.73 -33.78
C SER A 56 -2.08 88.67 -33.97
N CYS A 57 -1.95 89.65 -34.86
CA CYS A 57 -2.93 90.71 -35.08
C CYS A 57 -3.65 90.50 -36.41
N TYR A 58 -4.99 90.59 -36.40
CA TYR A 58 -5.81 90.52 -37.62
C TYR A 58 -6.91 91.59 -37.56
N GLN A 59 -6.94 92.49 -38.55
CA GLN A 59 -7.84 93.65 -38.56
C GLN A 59 -7.81 94.43 -37.23
N CYS A 60 -6.59 94.67 -36.72
CA CYS A 60 -6.33 95.55 -35.57
C CYS A 60 -6.89 95.00 -34.24
N LYS A 61 -7.14 93.69 -34.19
CA LYS A 61 -7.53 92.91 -33.02
C LYS A 61 -6.61 91.70 -32.85
N LEU A 62 -6.35 91.33 -31.59
CA LEU A 62 -5.55 90.14 -31.25
C LEU A 62 -6.28 88.85 -31.68
N ALA A 63 -5.55 87.93 -32.32
CA ALA A 63 -6.03 86.62 -32.72
C ALA A 63 -6.13 85.65 -31.52
N CYS A 64 -7.01 84.67 -31.64
CA CYS A 64 -7.22 83.66 -30.60
C CYS A 64 -6.07 82.63 -30.54
N VAL A 65 -5.85 82.05 -29.35
CA VAL A 65 -4.96 80.88 -29.14
C VAL A 65 -5.48 79.65 -29.90
N GLU A 66 -4.60 78.73 -30.28
CA GLU A 66 -4.98 77.47 -30.96
C GLU A 66 -6.06 76.69 -30.19
N ASN A 67 -6.95 76.01 -30.93
CA ASN A 67 -8.08 75.23 -30.43
C ASN A 67 -9.12 76.03 -29.62
N CYS A 68 -9.06 77.37 -29.69
CA CYS A 68 -10.06 78.27 -29.12
C CYS A 68 -11.16 78.62 -30.14
N GLN A 69 -12.41 78.39 -29.75
CA GLN A 69 -13.59 78.73 -30.56
C GLN A 69 -14.00 80.20 -30.42
N ILE A 70 -13.94 80.75 -29.21
CA ILE A 70 -14.29 82.16 -28.90
C ILE A 70 -13.23 82.76 -27.98
N CYS A 71 -12.65 83.91 -28.35
CA CYS A 71 -11.69 84.62 -27.52
C CYS A 71 -11.97 86.13 -27.44
N GLU A 72 -11.46 86.77 -26.39
CA GLU A 72 -11.46 88.22 -26.22
C GLU A 72 -10.05 88.66 -25.77
N PHE A 73 -9.46 89.65 -26.45
CA PHE A 73 -8.09 90.12 -26.18
C PHE A 73 -7.01 89.02 -26.18
N GLY A 74 -7.16 87.99 -27.02
CA GLY A 74 -6.22 86.86 -27.09
C GLY A 74 -6.37 85.83 -25.96
N ILE A 75 -7.31 86.02 -25.02
CA ILE A 75 -7.63 85.05 -23.97
C ILE A 75 -8.79 84.18 -24.44
N CYS A 76 -8.65 82.86 -24.36
CA CYS A 76 -9.73 81.97 -24.78
C CYS A 76 -10.88 81.98 -23.78
N LEU A 77 -12.10 82.15 -24.27
CA LEU A 77 -13.35 82.11 -23.49
C LEU A 77 -14.11 80.79 -23.70
N GLN A 78 -13.92 80.14 -24.84
CA GLN A 78 -14.53 78.84 -25.13
C GLN A 78 -13.65 78.03 -26.08
N CYS A 79 -13.34 76.78 -25.71
CA CYS A 79 -12.58 75.83 -26.52
C CYS A 79 -13.47 75.14 -27.57
N ILE A 80 -12.84 74.61 -28.62
CA ILE A 80 -13.50 73.73 -29.60
C ILE A 80 -13.87 72.40 -28.90
N GLU A 81 -14.91 71.73 -29.40
CA GLU A 81 -15.33 70.41 -28.93
C GLU A 81 -14.14 69.42 -28.93
N GLY A 82 -13.97 68.67 -27.84
CA GLY A 82 -12.80 67.79 -27.61
C GLY A 82 -11.62 68.47 -26.89
N PHE A 83 -11.75 69.73 -26.46
CA PHE A 83 -10.73 70.43 -25.66
C PHE A 83 -11.36 71.12 -24.44
N ILE A 84 -10.61 71.15 -23.33
CA ILE A 84 -10.98 71.83 -22.09
C ILE A 84 -10.06 73.01 -21.81
N MET A 85 -10.63 74.07 -21.24
CA MET A 85 -9.86 75.24 -20.87
C MET A 85 -9.04 74.95 -19.61
N ASN A 86 -7.75 75.21 -19.68
CA ASN A 86 -6.84 75.07 -18.56
C ASN A 86 -6.75 76.38 -17.75
N PRO A 87 -6.09 76.37 -16.58
CA PRO A 87 -5.98 77.54 -15.71
C PRO A 87 -5.27 78.75 -16.35
N ASN A 88 -4.52 78.54 -17.43
CA ASN A 88 -3.82 79.59 -18.18
C ASN A 88 -4.64 80.10 -19.38
N PHE A 89 -5.92 79.73 -19.46
CA PHE A 89 -6.85 80.12 -20.53
C PHE A 89 -6.43 79.63 -21.93
N SER A 90 -5.68 78.53 -22.02
CA SER A 90 -5.48 77.76 -23.25
C SER A 90 -6.33 76.48 -23.24
N CYS A 91 -6.49 75.87 -24.40
CA CYS A 91 -7.34 74.70 -24.58
C CYS A 91 -6.49 73.43 -24.69
N ASP A 92 -6.54 72.59 -23.66
CA ASP A 92 -5.85 71.30 -23.60
C ASP A 92 -6.81 70.19 -24.07
N PRO A 93 -6.33 69.11 -24.71
CA PRO A 93 -7.19 68.02 -25.17
C PRO A 93 -7.99 67.41 -24.03
N LEU A 94 -9.27 67.12 -24.29
CA LEU A 94 -10.16 66.45 -23.34
C LEU A 94 -9.92 64.94 -23.42
N CYS A 95 -9.27 64.42 -22.40
CA CYS A 95 -9.08 63.00 -22.24
C CYS A 95 -10.31 62.30 -21.67
N GLY A 96 -10.58 61.07 -22.10
CA GLY A 96 -11.78 60.32 -21.78
C GLY A 96 -12.89 60.45 -22.83
N ASP A 97 -12.62 61.10 -23.97
CA ASP A 97 -13.63 61.40 -25.00
C ASP A 97 -13.70 60.36 -26.13
N GLY A 98 -12.75 59.42 -26.14
CA GLY A 98 -12.65 58.31 -27.08
C GLY A 98 -11.74 58.59 -28.28
N ASN A 99 -11.08 59.75 -28.36
CA ASN A 99 -10.26 60.15 -29.49
C ASN A 99 -8.86 60.63 -29.07
N LEU A 100 -7.83 59.91 -29.52
CA LEU A 100 -6.44 60.36 -29.35
C LEU A 100 -6.10 61.53 -30.27
N THR A 101 -5.77 62.68 -29.69
CA THR A 101 -5.26 63.84 -30.40
C THR A 101 -3.76 63.68 -30.74
N PRO A 102 -3.36 63.59 -32.03
CA PRO A 102 -1.96 63.36 -32.38
C PRO A 102 -1.05 64.53 -31.99
N TYR A 103 0.15 64.22 -31.48
CA TYR A 103 1.19 65.20 -31.07
C TYR A 103 0.74 66.16 -29.95
N SER A 104 -0.15 65.72 -29.08
CA SER A 104 -0.61 66.48 -27.92
C SER A 104 -0.11 65.86 -26.59
N SER A 105 -0.53 66.44 -25.46
CA SER A 105 -0.30 65.88 -24.12
C SER A 105 -1.12 64.61 -23.82
N GLU A 106 -2.05 64.26 -24.69
CA GLU A 106 -2.87 63.05 -24.60
C GLU A 106 -2.16 61.90 -25.33
N GLN A 107 -1.47 61.06 -24.56
CA GLN A 107 -0.70 59.93 -25.08
C GLN A 107 -1.52 58.63 -25.13
N CYS A 108 -2.56 58.54 -24.30
CA CYS A 108 -3.44 57.39 -24.20
C CYS A 108 -4.84 57.82 -23.76
N GLU A 109 -5.82 56.97 -24.09
CA GLU A 109 -7.24 57.17 -23.77
C GLU A 109 -7.62 56.36 -22.52
N LEU A 110 -8.49 56.90 -21.68
CA LEU A 110 -9.04 56.21 -20.52
C LEU A 110 -10.18 55.28 -20.96
N ALA A 111 -10.00 53.96 -20.87
CA ALA A 111 -11.08 53.06 -21.26
C ALA A 111 -12.28 53.13 -20.31
N VAL A 112 -13.47 53.13 -20.89
CA VAL A 112 -14.77 53.27 -20.19
C VAL A 112 -15.03 52.14 -19.16
N ASN A 113 -14.25 51.05 -19.17
CA ASN A 113 -14.46 49.88 -18.31
C ASN A 113 -13.31 49.54 -17.34
N GLY A 114 -12.32 50.42 -17.17
CA GLY A 114 -11.40 50.36 -16.01
C GLY A 114 -10.54 49.10 -15.86
N VAL A 115 -10.25 48.36 -16.93
CA VAL A 115 -9.32 47.22 -16.88
C VAL A 115 -7.96 47.63 -17.43
N GLY A 116 -7.12 48.19 -16.56
CA GLY A 116 -5.65 48.08 -16.65
C GLY A 116 -4.97 48.43 -17.99
N ASP A 117 -5.38 49.51 -18.65
CA ASP A 117 -4.80 49.87 -19.97
C ASP A 117 -3.46 50.61 -19.88
N GLY A 118 -2.90 50.77 -18.67
CA GLY A 118 -1.61 51.43 -18.46
C GLY A 118 -1.65 52.93 -18.74
N CYS A 119 -2.81 53.58 -18.61
CA CYS A 119 -3.01 55.02 -18.82
C CYS A 119 -3.48 55.69 -17.52
N HIS A 120 -2.80 56.76 -17.08
CA HIS A 120 -3.19 57.58 -15.93
C HIS A 120 -2.95 59.04 -16.28
N ASP A 121 -3.94 59.92 -16.02
CA ASP A 121 -3.91 61.32 -16.46
C ASP A 121 -3.46 61.48 -17.93
N CYS A 122 -3.93 60.56 -18.79
CA CYS A 122 -3.74 60.61 -20.24
C CYS A 122 -2.28 60.42 -20.68
N GLN A 123 -1.45 59.92 -19.78
CA GLN A 123 -0.07 59.50 -19.99
C GLN A 123 0.10 58.02 -19.67
N PHE A 124 1.07 57.38 -20.34
CA PHE A 124 1.38 55.98 -20.03
C PHE A 124 1.95 55.87 -18.61
N ILE A 125 1.45 54.91 -17.84
CA ILE A 125 1.90 54.63 -16.47
C ILE A 125 3.32 54.03 -16.55
N PRO A 126 4.31 54.59 -15.83
CA PRO A 126 5.63 53.99 -15.77
C PRO A 126 5.58 52.64 -15.05
N ILE A 127 6.21 51.61 -15.64
CA ILE A 127 6.32 50.28 -15.04
C ILE A 127 7.53 50.29 -14.09
N ALA A 128 7.30 49.93 -12.83
CA ALA A 128 8.35 49.89 -11.81
C ALA A 128 9.50 48.95 -12.20
N ASN A 129 10.73 49.38 -11.95
CA ASN A 129 11.98 48.64 -12.22
C ASN A 129 12.16 48.25 -13.71
N CYS A 130 11.49 48.98 -14.61
CA CYS A 130 11.66 48.84 -16.05
C CYS A 130 12.69 49.83 -16.58
N LYS A 131 13.76 49.32 -17.18
CA LYS A 131 14.83 50.11 -17.77
C LYS A 131 14.44 50.73 -19.11
N THR A 132 13.71 50.00 -19.94
CA THR A 132 13.19 50.51 -21.22
C THR A 132 11.72 50.15 -21.41
N GLN A 133 10.88 51.17 -21.48
CA GLN A 133 9.44 51.04 -21.64
C GLN A 133 8.99 51.54 -23.03
N LEU A 134 8.09 50.80 -23.67
CA LEU A 134 7.42 51.20 -24.91
C LEU A 134 5.91 51.15 -24.67
N PHE A 135 5.26 52.31 -24.66
CA PHE A 135 3.84 52.45 -24.26
C PHE A 135 3.61 51.85 -22.87
N SER A 136 2.65 50.93 -22.71
CA SER A 136 2.36 50.23 -21.46
C SER A 136 3.10 48.88 -21.34
N ILE A 137 4.20 48.67 -22.07
CA ILE A 137 4.94 47.39 -22.09
C ILE A 137 6.40 47.61 -21.69
N CYS A 138 6.89 46.83 -20.73
CA CYS A 138 8.30 46.82 -20.38
C CYS A 138 9.09 45.89 -21.31
N LEU A 139 10.15 46.41 -21.93
CA LEU A 139 11.00 45.66 -22.85
C LEU A 139 12.25 45.09 -22.16
N GLU A 140 12.78 45.79 -21.16
CA GLU A 140 13.98 45.39 -20.42
C GLU A 140 13.84 45.84 -18.96
N CYS A 141 14.04 44.92 -18.01
CA CYS A 141 14.09 45.25 -16.59
C CYS A 141 15.44 45.85 -16.19
N GLU A 142 15.48 46.52 -15.05
CA GLU A 142 16.72 46.89 -14.37
C GLU A 142 17.49 45.65 -13.87
N LEU A 143 18.81 45.79 -13.64
CA LEU A 143 19.65 44.72 -13.10
C LEU A 143 19.12 44.30 -11.72
N GLY A 144 19.04 42.99 -11.44
CA GLY A 144 18.38 42.46 -10.23
C GLY A 144 16.92 42.03 -10.45
N TYR A 145 16.32 42.33 -11.61
CA TYR A 145 14.90 42.09 -11.87
C TYR A 145 14.66 41.28 -13.14
N LYS A 146 13.64 40.41 -13.09
CA LYS A 146 13.20 39.55 -14.19
C LYS A 146 11.77 39.86 -14.60
N MET A 147 11.53 39.88 -15.92
CA MET A 147 10.21 40.11 -16.51
C MET A 147 9.26 38.95 -16.19
N LEU A 148 8.12 39.27 -15.57
CA LEU A 148 7.00 38.36 -15.38
C LEU A 148 5.68 39.15 -15.56
N ASP A 149 4.81 38.71 -16.46
CA ASP A 149 3.50 39.33 -16.74
C ASP A 149 3.54 40.87 -16.91
N ASN A 150 4.49 41.35 -17.72
CA ASN A 150 4.68 42.77 -18.03
C ASN A 150 5.08 43.67 -16.84
N ALA A 151 5.58 43.06 -15.76
CA ALA A 151 6.21 43.73 -14.63
C ALA A 151 7.57 43.12 -14.31
N CYS A 152 8.43 43.88 -13.64
CA CYS A 152 9.77 43.48 -13.26
C CYS A 152 9.80 43.09 -11.78
N PHE A 153 10.06 41.81 -11.50
CA PHE A 153 10.15 41.29 -10.14
C PHE A 153 11.60 40.98 -9.75
N PRO A 154 12.00 41.21 -8.49
CA PRO A 154 13.30 40.78 -7.96
C PRO A 154 13.57 39.32 -8.31
N TYR A 155 14.78 39.00 -8.74
CA TYR A 155 15.13 37.67 -9.22
C TYR A 155 16.26 37.05 -8.40
N CYS A 156 15.86 36.06 -7.60
CA CYS A 156 16.77 35.25 -6.82
C CYS A 156 17.70 34.38 -7.68
N GLY A 157 19.01 34.44 -7.41
CA GLY A 157 20.07 33.64 -8.01
C GLY A 157 20.86 34.37 -9.10
N ASP A 158 20.91 35.70 -9.08
CA ASP A 158 21.52 36.54 -10.12
C ASP A 158 22.80 37.28 -9.68
N GLN A 159 23.32 36.94 -8.51
CA GLN A 159 24.49 37.51 -7.84
C GLN A 159 24.28 38.91 -7.28
N ILE A 160 23.03 39.36 -7.18
CA ILE A 160 22.68 40.68 -6.66
C ILE A 160 21.62 40.50 -5.56
N ALA A 161 21.92 40.96 -4.34
CA ALA A 161 20.94 40.97 -3.26
C ALA A 161 20.34 42.37 -3.12
N LEU A 162 19.07 42.53 -3.52
CA LEU A 162 18.34 43.78 -3.39
C LEU A 162 17.87 43.98 -1.94
N GLN A 163 18.55 44.84 -1.15
CA GLN A 163 18.36 45.03 0.31
C GLN A 163 16.93 45.29 0.83
N GLN A 164 15.94 45.53 -0.04
CA GLN A 164 14.53 45.72 0.33
C GLN A 164 13.61 44.57 -0.11
N TYR A 165 14.13 43.63 -0.90
CA TYR A 165 13.37 42.57 -1.55
C TYR A 165 14.00 41.18 -1.38
N GLU A 166 15.31 41.11 -1.17
CA GLU A 166 16.10 39.89 -1.01
C GLU A 166 17.08 40.09 0.16
N ASP A 167 17.04 39.21 1.14
CA ASP A 167 17.96 39.25 2.29
C ASP A 167 19.34 38.73 1.88
N CYS A 168 19.39 37.83 0.91
CA CYS A 168 20.58 37.26 0.31
C CYS A 168 20.28 36.81 -1.13
N ASP A 169 21.31 36.67 -1.95
CA ASP A 169 21.17 36.10 -3.30
C ASP A 169 21.52 34.61 -3.24
N GLY A 170 20.49 33.77 -3.33
CA GLY A 170 20.56 32.34 -3.04
C GLY A 170 20.11 31.46 -4.19
N ASN A 171 20.30 30.16 -4.01
CA ASN A 171 19.81 29.14 -4.93
C ASN A 171 18.48 28.55 -4.39
N LEU A 172 18.05 27.43 -4.96
CA LEU A 172 16.90 26.65 -4.49
C LEU A 172 17.33 25.45 -3.62
N GLU A 173 18.60 25.41 -3.19
CA GLU A 173 19.09 24.37 -2.30
C GLU A 173 18.80 24.79 -0.85
N SER A 174 18.14 23.91 -0.11
CA SER A 174 17.83 24.16 1.31
C SER A 174 19.07 23.98 2.19
N TYR A 175 19.14 24.75 3.28
CA TYR A 175 20.15 24.65 4.35
C TYR A 175 21.60 24.98 3.94
N ASP A 176 21.80 25.83 2.93
CA ASP A 176 23.13 26.22 2.45
C ASP A 176 23.56 27.64 2.88
N GLY A 177 22.70 28.34 3.63
CA GLY A 177 22.89 29.73 4.03
C GLY A 177 21.88 30.70 3.41
N CYS A 178 21.32 30.38 2.24
CA CYS A 178 20.38 31.27 1.54
C CYS A 178 19.40 30.51 0.64
N TYR A 179 18.16 30.34 1.13
CA TYR A 179 17.10 29.63 0.42
C TYR A 179 15.96 30.58 0.07
N GLN A 180 15.52 30.58 -1.19
CA GLN A 180 14.46 31.48 -1.67
C GLN A 180 14.73 32.96 -1.36
N CYS A 181 16.00 33.37 -1.41
CA CYS A 181 16.45 34.73 -1.11
C CYS A 181 16.14 35.23 0.30
N MET A 182 15.94 34.28 1.22
CA MET A 182 15.87 34.48 2.65
C MET A 182 17.07 33.78 3.28
N PHE A 183 17.67 34.41 4.31
CA PHE A 183 18.72 33.73 5.07
C PHE A 183 18.13 32.47 5.72
N GLU A 184 18.73 31.33 5.40
CA GLU A 184 18.37 30.04 5.98
C GLU A 184 19.62 29.43 6.61
N CYS A 185 19.51 28.97 7.85
CA CYS A 185 20.65 28.43 8.56
C CYS A 185 20.98 27.02 8.08
N ILE A 186 22.28 26.68 8.10
CA ILE A 186 22.73 25.31 7.86
C ILE A 186 22.15 24.37 8.93
N GLU A 187 21.84 23.14 8.53
CA GLU A 187 21.35 22.08 9.41
C GLU A 187 22.33 21.86 10.59
N ASP A 188 21.78 21.73 11.80
CA ASP A 188 22.51 21.59 13.08
C ASP A 188 23.37 22.80 13.51
N CYS A 189 23.00 24.01 13.10
CA CYS A 189 23.62 25.22 13.64
C CYS A 189 22.89 25.76 14.88
N ASN A 190 23.61 25.95 15.99
CA ASN A 190 23.02 26.41 17.25
C ASN A 190 22.86 27.94 17.31
N ILE A 191 23.90 28.68 16.91
CA ILE A 191 23.83 30.14 16.78
C ILE A 191 24.07 30.50 15.34
N CYS A 192 23.08 31.12 14.71
CA CYS A 192 23.10 31.54 13.33
C CYS A 192 22.83 33.04 13.21
N ASP A 193 23.64 33.74 12.43
CA ASP A 193 23.40 35.14 12.06
C ASP A 193 23.52 35.27 10.54
N ARG A 194 22.45 35.76 9.90
CA ARG A 194 22.41 36.00 8.44
C ARG A 194 22.92 34.82 7.60
N GLY A 195 22.41 33.62 7.89
CA GLY A 195 22.76 32.38 7.17
C GLY A 195 24.14 31.82 7.49
N GLN A 196 24.95 32.49 8.30
CA GLN A 196 26.26 32.00 8.74
C GLN A 196 26.14 31.33 10.10
N CYS A 197 26.66 30.11 10.18
CA CYS A 197 26.75 29.43 11.46
C CYS A 197 27.89 30.01 12.30
N ILE A 198 27.55 30.65 13.41
CA ILE A 198 28.50 31.21 14.37
C ILE A 198 28.99 30.13 15.34
N LEU A 199 28.08 29.27 15.79
CA LEU A 199 28.40 28.20 16.73
C LEU A 199 27.65 26.93 16.36
N LYS A 200 28.42 25.86 16.17
CA LYS A 200 27.98 24.47 16.16
C LYS A 200 28.77 23.75 17.23
N CYS A 201 28.08 23.03 18.12
CA CYS A 201 28.76 22.22 19.14
C CYS A 201 29.41 20.99 18.48
N GLU A 202 30.52 20.52 19.07
CA GLU A 202 31.15 19.26 18.67
C GLU A 202 30.28 18.07 19.10
N ASP A 203 30.43 16.91 18.46
CA ASP A 203 29.75 15.68 18.88
C ASP A 203 30.08 15.37 20.35
N GLY A 204 29.07 15.09 21.18
CA GLY A 204 29.24 14.98 22.64
C GLY A 204 28.70 16.18 23.44
N PHE A 205 28.28 17.26 22.77
CA PHE A 205 27.87 18.50 23.44
C PHE A 205 26.52 19.04 22.94
N GLU A 206 25.68 19.49 23.86
CA GLU A 206 24.40 20.15 23.60
C GLU A 206 24.51 21.65 23.90
N PHE A 207 23.82 22.45 23.10
CA PHE A 207 23.79 23.89 23.27
C PHE A 207 22.77 24.31 24.33
N VAL A 208 23.26 24.72 25.50
CA VAL A 208 22.46 25.14 26.65
C VAL A 208 23.03 26.43 27.21
N ASP A 209 22.17 27.43 27.46
CA ASP A 209 22.55 28.73 28.05
C ASP A 209 23.74 29.44 27.35
N ASN A 210 23.76 29.38 26.02
CA ASN A 210 24.78 30.02 25.18
C ASN A 210 26.20 29.42 25.32
N ASP A 211 26.29 28.19 25.81
CA ASP A 211 27.51 27.39 25.87
C ASP A 211 27.24 25.96 25.40
N CYS A 212 28.29 25.24 25.01
CA CYS A 212 28.21 23.83 24.67
C CYS A 212 28.53 23.01 25.93
N LEU A 213 27.52 22.37 26.52
CA LEU A 213 27.68 21.51 27.69
C LEU A 213 27.75 20.05 27.26
N SER A 214 28.59 19.26 27.94
CA SER A 214 28.69 17.84 27.64
C SER A 214 27.38 17.12 27.95
N VAL A 215 27.00 16.16 27.10
CA VAL A 215 25.75 15.43 27.20
C VAL A 215 26.00 14.06 27.80
N CYS A 216 25.49 13.86 29.00
CA CYS A 216 25.59 12.55 29.63
C CYS A 216 24.55 11.56 29.08
N GLY A 217 25.03 10.42 28.59
CA GLY A 217 24.23 9.32 28.07
C GLY A 217 24.19 9.25 26.54
N ASP A 218 25.12 9.89 25.85
CA ASP A 218 25.23 9.86 24.38
C ASP A 218 26.32 8.90 23.86
N LYS A 219 27.01 8.21 24.77
CA LYS A 219 28.12 7.27 24.55
C LYS A 219 29.41 7.92 24.06
N ILE A 220 29.55 9.23 24.15
CA ILE A 220 30.73 9.98 23.74
C ILE A 220 31.39 10.58 24.99
N VAL A 221 32.49 9.98 25.44
CA VAL A 221 33.21 10.51 26.61
C VAL A 221 33.97 11.79 26.24
N THR A 222 33.43 12.93 26.65
CA THR A 222 34.07 14.23 26.47
C THR A 222 35.12 14.51 27.55
N LYS A 223 35.86 15.63 27.46
CA LYS A 223 36.85 16.01 28.49
C LYS A 223 36.22 16.37 29.85
N GLN A 224 34.90 16.59 29.90
CA GLN A 224 34.18 16.99 31.10
C GLN A 224 33.50 15.79 31.80
N GLU A 225 33.60 14.60 31.21
CA GLU A 225 32.96 13.37 31.67
C GLU A 225 34.04 12.31 31.95
N ASP A 226 33.89 11.59 33.06
CA ASP A 226 34.81 10.50 33.41
C ASP A 226 34.41 9.19 32.70
N CYS A 227 33.14 9.05 32.32
CA CYS A 227 32.56 7.92 31.60
C CYS A 227 31.24 8.34 30.93
N ASP A 228 30.77 7.54 29.96
CA ASP A 228 29.43 7.62 29.38
C ASP A 228 29.05 6.23 28.83
N ASP A 229 28.01 5.60 29.39
CA ASP A 229 27.51 4.29 28.99
C ASP A 229 26.14 4.33 28.28
N GLY A 230 25.70 5.53 27.90
CA GLY A 230 24.45 5.72 27.17
C GLY A 230 23.20 5.70 28.04
N ASN A 231 23.33 5.72 29.37
CA ASN A 231 22.19 5.73 30.28
C ASN A 231 22.50 6.49 31.59
N ASN A 232 21.55 6.49 32.54
CA ASN A 232 21.68 7.13 33.85
C ASN A 232 21.24 6.18 34.98
N ILE A 233 21.61 4.91 34.86
CA ILE A 233 21.32 3.85 35.84
C ILE A 233 22.46 3.85 36.85
N GLU A 234 22.12 3.70 38.14
CA GLU A 234 23.15 3.60 39.17
C GLU A 234 23.74 2.19 39.18
N PHE A 235 25.05 2.06 39.42
CA PHE A 235 25.78 0.79 39.63
C PHE A 235 26.02 -0.11 38.41
N ASP A 236 25.86 0.36 37.19
CA ASP A 236 26.18 -0.39 35.96
C ASP A 236 27.57 -0.06 35.37
N GLY A 237 28.18 1.03 35.82
CA GLY A 237 29.52 1.44 35.44
C GLY A 237 29.66 2.95 35.36
N CYS A 238 28.60 3.67 34.99
CA CYS A 238 28.59 5.12 34.88
C CYS A 238 27.26 5.71 35.35
N PHE A 239 27.31 6.65 36.29
CA PHE A 239 26.12 7.36 36.76
C PHE A 239 26.40 8.85 36.81
N HIS A 240 25.56 9.65 36.13
CA HIS A 240 25.76 11.09 35.98
C HIS A 240 27.18 11.44 35.47
N CYS A 241 27.68 10.65 34.52
CA CYS A 241 28.99 10.82 33.90
C CYS A 241 30.18 10.80 34.86
N GLN A 242 29.94 10.16 36.02
CA GLN A 242 30.94 9.78 37.00
C GLN A 242 30.96 8.25 37.08
N CYS A 243 32.15 7.67 37.17
CA CYS A 243 32.30 6.23 37.28
C CYS A 243 31.55 5.72 38.52
N SER A 244 30.57 4.83 38.31
CA SER A 244 29.74 4.24 39.37
C SER A 244 30.02 2.74 39.47
N CYS A 245 30.26 2.26 40.68
CA CYS A 245 30.70 0.88 40.90
C CYS A 245 29.52 -0.05 41.22
N PRO A 246 29.48 -1.28 40.69
CA PRO A 246 28.44 -2.26 41.00
C PRO A 246 28.28 -2.52 42.50
N GLU A 247 27.04 -2.74 42.96
CA GLU A 247 26.78 -3.17 44.33
C GLU A 247 27.52 -4.48 44.65
N ASN A 248 28.01 -4.60 45.88
CA ASN A 248 28.79 -5.75 46.37
C ASN A 248 30.13 -5.98 45.66
N CYS A 249 30.65 -4.98 44.96
CA CYS A 249 32.02 -4.97 44.46
C CYS A 249 33.02 -4.64 45.58
N SER A 250 33.98 -5.53 45.84
CA SER A 250 35.03 -5.33 46.85
C SER A 250 36.21 -4.50 46.32
N ASN A 251 36.48 -4.58 45.02
CA ASN A 251 37.56 -3.84 44.35
C ASN A 251 37.08 -3.25 43.03
N CYS A 252 36.88 -1.94 42.99
CA CYS A 252 36.40 -1.22 41.80
C CYS A 252 37.45 -0.25 41.26
N TYR A 253 37.63 -0.24 39.95
CA TYR A 253 38.50 0.69 39.24
C TYR A 253 37.77 1.28 38.03
N HIS A 254 37.55 2.60 38.03
CA HIS A 254 36.94 3.35 36.91
C HIS A 254 35.61 2.72 36.43
N GLY A 255 34.68 2.43 37.36
CA GLY A 255 33.37 1.84 37.05
C GLY A 255 33.39 0.35 36.74
N THR A 256 34.58 -0.25 36.61
CA THR A 256 34.74 -1.70 36.41
C THR A 256 35.03 -2.40 37.73
N CYS A 257 34.22 -3.40 38.07
CA CYS A 257 34.46 -4.27 39.21
C CYS A 257 35.51 -5.34 38.88
N LEU A 258 36.58 -5.38 39.68
CA LEU A 258 37.67 -6.34 39.57
C LEU A 258 37.45 -7.56 40.47
N GLU A 259 36.76 -7.39 41.59
CA GLU A 259 36.51 -8.45 42.57
C GLU A 259 35.18 -8.20 43.30
N CYS A 260 34.38 -9.26 43.46
CA CYS A 260 33.10 -9.22 44.18
C CYS A 260 33.29 -9.67 45.64
N ASN A 261 32.36 -9.32 46.52
CA ASN A 261 32.32 -9.86 47.89
C ASN A 261 32.13 -11.40 47.88
N ASP A 262 32.62 -12.07 48.93
CA ASP A 262 32.54 -13.53 49.08
C ASP A 262 31.10 -14.05 48.80
N GLN A 263 30.98 -15.09 47.96
CA GLN A 263 29.74 -15.74 47.47
C GLN A 263 29.07 -15.15 46.21
N LEU A 264 29.64 -14.14 45.56
CA LEU A 264 29.13 -13.58 44.30
C LEU A 264 30.14 -13.76 43.15
N SER A 265 29.63 -14.02 41.94
CA SER A 265 30.45 -14.15 40.73
C SER A 265 30.35 -12.89 39.87
N LEU A 266 31.49 -12.46 39.31
CA LEU A 266 31.55 -11.31 38.40
C LEU A 266 31.05 -11.74 37.01
N ILE A 267 29.84 -11.34 36.65
CA ILE A 267 29.23 -11.60 35.35
C ILE A 267 28.92 -10.24 34.72
N SER A 268 29.52 -9.94 33.56
CA SER A 268 29.25 -8.71 32.81
C SER A 268 29.34 -7.42 33.65
N ASN A 269 30.42 -7.28 34.43
CA ASN A 269 30.63 -6.14 35.33
C ASN A 269 29.58 -6.01 36.45
N GLN A 270 28.85 -7.07 36.80
CA GLN A 270 27.94 -7.09 37.95
C GLN A 270 28.24 -8.28 38.86
N CYS A 271 28.08 -8.08 40.17
CA CYS A 271 28.28 -9.11 41.18
C CYS A 271 26.96 -9.82 41.46
N ASN A 272 26.66 -10.85 40.66
CA ASN A 272 25.43 -11.62 40.76
C ASN A 272 25.66 -12.94 41.49
N GLN A 273 24.61 -13.44 42.17
CA GLN A 273 24.58 -14.83 42.60
C GLN A 273 24.73 -15.69 41.36
N GLN A 274 25.70 -16.60 41.40
CA GLN A 274 25.93 -17.52 40.29
C GLN A 274 24.70 -18.44 40.20
N LEU A 275 23.82 -18.21 39.22
CA LEU A 275 22.81 -19.17 38.78
C LEU A 275 23.56 -20.43 38.36
N SER A 276 23.68 -21.34 39.32
CA SER A 276 24.46 -22.55 39.18
C SER A 276 23.48 -23.67 38.99
N CYS A 277 23.04 -23.83 37.76
CA CYS A 277 22.26 -24.98 37.38
C CYS A 277 22.93 -26.26 37.90
N GLY A 278 22.24 -27.17 38.55
CA GLY A 278 22.82 -28.38 39.12
C GLY A 278 23.29 -28.25 40.56
N ASP A 279 22.88 -27.18 41.27
CA ASP A 279 23.04 -27.07 42.72
C ASP A 279 21.85 -27.67 43.49
N GLY A 280 20.78 -28.02 42.77
CA GLY A 280 19.59 -28.68 43.29
C GLY A 280 18.56 -27.71 43.86
N LEU A 281 18.65 -26.41 43.55
CA LEU A 281 17.75 -25.37 44.03
C LEU A 281 17.12 -24.63 42.84
N VAL A 282 15.84 -24.89 42.54
CA VAL A 282 15.16 -24.23 41.42
C VAL A 282 14.95 -22.73 41.68
N GLN A 283 15.80 -21.89 41.09
CA GLN A 283 15.72 -20.43 41.20
C GLN A 283 14.71 -19.82 40.22
N GLU A 284 14.38 -18.51 40.34
CA GLU A 284 13.33 -17.88 39.51
C GLU A 284 13.58 -17.91 37.99
N GLN A 285 14.79 -18.22 37.55
CA GLN A 285 15.19 -18.30 36.14
C GLN A 285 15.44 -19.75 35.66
N GLU A 286 15.23 -20.76 36.50
CA GLU A 286 15.42 -22.17 36.16
C GLU A 286 14.07 -22.87 35.98
N GLU A 287 13.91 -23.63 34.90
CA GLU A 287 12.70 -24.45 34.70
C GLU A 287 12.77 -25.77 35.48
N CYS A 288 13.98 -26.24 35.75
CA CYS A 288 14.30 -27.43 36.50
C CYS A 288 15.72 -27.33 37.07
N ASP A 289 15.99 -28.06 38.15
CA ASP A 289 17.34 -28.32 38.66
C ASP A 289 17.35 -29.67 39.40
N VAL A 290 18.03 -30.67 38.84
CA VAL A 290 18.13 -32.05 39.35
C VAL A 290 19.38 -32.28 40.23
N GLY A 291 20.10 -31.23 40.58
CA GLY A 291 21.30 -31.26 41.42
C GLY A 291 22.55 -31.78 40.71
N ASN A 292 22.56 -31.77 39.37
CA ASN A 292 23.70 -32.17 38.56
C ASN A 292 23.65 -31.53 37.14
N TYR A 293 24.72 -31.72 36.34
CA TYR A 293 24.86 -31.20 34.96
C TYR A 293 24.76 -32.29 33.88
N GLN A 294 24.24 -33.47 34.19
CA GLN A 294 24.15 -34.58 33.24
C GLN A 294 22.91 -34.41 32.37
N ALA A 295 23.07 -34.57 31.05
CA ALA A 295 21.93 -34.68 30.16
C ALA A 295 21.24 -36.04 30.31
N ALA A 296 19.98 -36.14 29.86
CA ALA A 296 19.13 -37.33 29.87
C ALA A 296 18.55 -37.76 31.23
N ASP A 297 18.52 -36.86 32.21
CA ASP A 297 17.76 -37.01 33.45
C ASP A 297 16.55 -36.06 33.53
N GLY A 298 16.23 -35.40 32.40
CA GLY A 298 15.10 -34.50 32.25
C GLY A 298 15.41 -33.04 32.45
N CYS A 299 16.63 -32.69 32.88
CA CYS A 299 17.03 -31.30 33.05
C CYS A 299 18.42 -31.03 32.47
N ASN A 300 18.50 -30.25 31.39
CA ASN A 300 19.77 -29.90 30.76
C ASN A 300 19.89 -28.39 30.62
N ASN A 301 20.98 -27.82 31.15
CA ASN A 301 21.16 -26.37 31.25
C ASN A 301 19.97 -25.65 31.90
N CYS A 302 19.32 -26.30 32.87
CA CYS A 302 18.17 -25.78 33.61
C CYS A 302 16.93 -25.52 32.76
N LEU A 303 16.86 -26.23 31.64
CA LEU A 303 15.70 -26.35 30.76
C LEU A 303 15.20 -27.79 30.79
N ILE A 304 13.88 -27.96 30.79
CA ILE A 304 13.27 -29.29 30.75
C ILE A 304 13.56 -29.93 29.39
N GLU A 305 14.08 -31.16 29.39
CA GLU A 305 14.39 -31.88 28.16
C GLU A 305 13.12 -32.34 27.43
N GLN A 306 13.21 -32.53 26.10
CA GLN A 306 12.05 -32.97 25.30
C GLN A 306 11.49 -34.32 25.80
N ASN A 307 10.17 -34.41 25.93
CA ASN A 307 9.46 -35.57 26.49
C ASN A 307 9.75 -35.83 27.98
N TRP A 308 10.13 -34.81 28.74
CA TRP A 308 10.24 -34.89 30.20
C TRP A 308 9.25 -33.94 30.86
N VAL A 309 8.79 -34.34 32.05
CA VAL A 309 8.01 -33.49 32.94
C VAL A 309 8.75 -33.45 34.27
N CYS A 310 9.12 -32.24 34.70
CA CYS A 310 9.81 -32.01 35.96
C CYS A 310 8.86 -31.31 36.94
N ILE A 311 8.81 -31.80 38.18
CA ILE A 311 8.08 -31.17 39.27
C ILE A 311 9.03 -30.84 40.42
N SER A 312 8.83 -29.69 41.05
CA SER A 312 9.53 -29.34 42.30
C SER A 312 8.52 -29.20 43.44
N ILE A 313 8.85 -29.81 44.58
CA ILE A 313 7.98 -29.85 45.76
C ILE A 313 8.03 -28.52 46.52
N THR A 314 9.17 -27.81 46.46
CA THR A 314 9.42 -26.51 47.10
C THR A 314 10.40 -25.66 46.26
N LYS A 315 10.37 -24.33 46.41
CA LYS A 315 11.26 -23.39 45.67
C LYS A 315 12.76 -23.66 45.89
N ASP A 316 13.15 -24.40 46.92
CA ASP A 316 14.53 -24.72 47.28
C ASP A 316 14.79 -26.24 47.33
N SER A 317 14.14 -27.02 46.46
CA SER A 317 14.35 -28.46 46.34
C SER A 317 14.65 -28.89 44.91
N PRO A 318 15.39 -30.01 44.73
CA PRO A 318 15.68 -30.53 43.41
C PRO A 318 14.39 -30.97 42.70
N SER A 319 14.41 -30.83 41.39
CA SER A 319 13.36 -31.28 40.50
C SER A 319 13.34 -32.79 40.40
N GLU A 320 12.15 -33.38 40.50
CA GLU A 320 11.91 -34.77 40.16
C GLU A 320 11.38 -34.82 38.73
N CYS A 321 12.22 -35.31 37.82
CA CYS A 321 11.89 -35.40 36.39
C CYS A 321 11.54 -36.84 36.00
N ALA A 322 10.48 -36.98 35.20
CA ALA A 322 10.07 -38.25 34.62
C ALA A 322 9.93 -38.14 33.10
N PHE A 323 10.44 -39.14 32.38
CA PHE A 323 10.29 -39.24 30.94
C PHE A 323 8.85 -39.63 30.61
N VAL A 324 8.14 -38.77 29.88
CA VAL A 324 6.76 -38.98 29.44
C VAL A 324 6.70 -38.91 27.92
N LYS A 325 6.41 -40.05 27.29
CA LYS A 325 6.24 -40.12 25.84
C LYS A 325 4.77 -39.86 25.47
N ALA A 326 4.55 -38.80 24.71
CA ALA A 326 3.24 -38.46 24.17
C ALA A 326 2.65 -39.59 23.29
N PRO A 327 1.32 -39.75 23.26
CA PRO A 327 0.68 -40.72 22.38
C PRO A 327 0.85 -40.30 20.93
N GLY A 328 0.88 -41.28 20.03
CA GLY A 328 0.97 -41.07 18.59
C GLY A 328 -0.18 -41.74 17.86
N LEU A 329 -0.73 -41.05 16.86
CA LEU A 329 -1.76 -41.56 15.97
C LEU A 329 -1.17 -42.48 14.91
N VAL A 330 -1.62 -43.73 14.87
CA VAL A 330 -1.19 -44.76 13.92
C VAL A 330 -2.34 -45.05 12.96
N ILE A 331 -2.07 -44.88 11.66
CA ILE A 331 -3.04 -45.12 10.59
C ILE A 331 -2.51 -46.15 9.60
N ASN A 332 -3.33 -47.14 9.28
CA ASN A 332 -2.94 -48.26 8.41
C ASN A 332 -3.99 -48.49 7.33
N TYR A 333 -3.54 -48.60 6.08
CA TYR A 333 -4.41 -49.04 4.99
C TYR A 333 -4.68 -50.54 5.12
N LEU A 334 -5.95 -50.93 5.20
CA LEU A 334 -6.34 -52.34 5.35
C LEU A 334 -6.51 -53.01 3.99
N ASN A 335 -7.56 -52.63 3.26
CA ASN A 335 -7.91 -53.21 1.98
C ASN A 335 -8.89 -52.31 1.20
N MET A 336 -9.20 -52.73 -0.02
CA MET A 336 -10.28 -52.18 -0.83
C MET A 336 -11.20 -53.30 -1.29
N THR A 337 -12.51 -53.09 -1.13
CA THR A 337 -13.55 -53.96 -1.72
C THR A 337 -14.42 -53.11 -2.62
N GLN A 338 -14.46 -53.46 -3.91
CA GLN A 338 -15.13 -52.65 -4.93
C GLN A 338 -14.64 -51.20 -4.88
N ASN A 339 -15.53 -50.25 -4.58
CA ASN A 339 -15.24 -48.83 -4.52
C ASN A 339 -15.04 -48.30 -3.08
N LYS A 340 -14.97 -49.19 -2.09
CA LYS A 340 -14.82 -48.86 -0.68
C LYS A 340 -13.42 -49.22 -0.21
N GLN A 341 -12.78 -48.27 0.46
CA GLN A 341 -11.44 -48.42 1.03
C GLN A 341 -11.52 -48.34 2.54
N TYR A 342 -10.79 -49.22 3.23
CA TYR A 342 -10.82 -49.33 4.69
C TYR A 342 -9.48 -48.94 5.27
N ILE A 343 -9.50 -48.05 6.25
CA ILE A 343 -8.32 -47.54 6.94
C ILE A 343 -8.54 -47.74 8.44
N SER A 344 -7.58 -48.39 9.10
CA SER A 344 -7.54 -48.52 10.55
C SER A 344 -6.90 -47.29 11.15
N ILE A 345 -7.48 -46.80 12.24
CA ILE A 345 -6.99 -45.69 13.06
C ILE A 345 -6.88 -46.23 14.48
N GLN A 346 -5.70 -46.10 15.08
CA GLN A 346 -5.42 -46.54 16.44
C GLN A 346 -4.37 -45.63 17.09
N PHE A 347 -4.27 -45.64 18.41
CA PHE A 347 -3.17 -45.02 19.12
C PHE A 347 -2.07 -46.04 19.42
N ASN A 348 -0.82 -45.58 19.46
CA ASN A 348 0.32 -46.44 19.81
C ASN A 348 0.38 -46.82 21.31
N GLN A 349 -0.46 -46.19 22.14
CA GLN A 349 -0.60 -46.43 23.58
C GLN A 349 -2.03 -46.10 24.03
N GLU A 350 -2.39 -46.47 25.26
CA GLU A 350 -3.70 -46.15 25.82
C GLU A 350 -3.85 -44.64 26.06
N VAL A 351 -5.00 -44.10 25.65
CA VAL A 351 -5.34 -42.69 25.73
C VAL A 351 -6.70 -42.47 26.37
N LYS A 352 -6.92 -41.26 26.86
CA LYS A 352 -8.16 -40.77 27.45
C LYS A 352 -8.46 -39.35 26.93
N ILE A 353 -9.72 -38.96 27.02
CA ILE A 353 -10.17 -37.59 26.72
C ILE A 353 -10.79 -36.96 27.96
N TYR A 354 -10.74 -35.62 28.02
CA TYR A 354 -11.31 -34.85 29.13
C TYR A 354 -12.74 -34.34 28.87
N THR A 355 -13.23 -34.41 27.63
CA THR A 355 -14.57 -33.92 27.27
C THR A 355 -15.63 -35.02 27.36
N LEU A 356 -16.90 -34.60 27.43
CA LEU A 356 -18.05 -35.50 27.47
C LEU A 356 -18.38 -36.13 26.10
N GLN A 357 -17.89 -35.56 25.00
CA GLN A 357 -18.12 -36.09 23.66
C GLN A 357 -17.09 -37.17 23.35
N PRO A 358 -17.52 -38.36 22.89
CA PRO A 358 -16.61 -39.42 22.52
C PRO A 358 -15.76 -38.99 21.31
N LEU A 359 -14.54 -39.51 21.24
CA LEU A 359 -13.59 -39.15 20.20
C LEU A 359 -14.12 -39.45 18.78
N SER A 360 -14.94 -40.49 18.63
CA SER A 360 -15.59 -40.82 17.35
C SER A 360 -16.41 -39.68 16.72
N GLU A 361 -16.94 -38.76 17.51
CA GLU A 361 -17.73 -37.61 17.02
C GLU A 361 -16.86 -36.42 16.60
N THR A 362 -15.62 -36.35 17.07
CA THR A 362 -14.71 -35.22 16.81
C THR A 362 -13.66 -35.51 15.74
N LEU A 363 -13.51 -36.78 15.35
CA LEU A 363 -12.70 -37.20 14.20
C LEU A 363 -13.25 -36.60 12.90
N LYS A 364 -12.40 -35.84 12.19
CA LYS A 364 -12.72 -35.32 10.85
C LYS A 364 -11.84 -35.96 9.79
N PHE A 365 -12.43 -36.11 8.61
CA PHE A 365 -11.80 -36.72 7.45
C PHE A 365 -11.89 -35.77 6.27
N GLU A 366 -10.77 -35.54 5.60
CA GLU A 366 -10.69 -34.72 4.39
C GLU A 366 -9.91 -35.45 3.30
N LEU A 367 -10.39 -35.36 2.07
CA LEU A 367 -9.74 -35.91 0.88
C LEU A 367 -9.24 -34.76 0.00
N SER A 368 -7.92 -34.71 -0.23
CA SER A 368 -7.32 -33.67 -1.06
C SER A 368 -7.82 -33.73 -2.50
N ASP A 369 -8.08 -32.57 -3.09
CA ASP A 369 -8.47 -32.39 -4.50
C ASP A 369 -9.77 -33.08 -4.94
N ILE A 370 -10.66 -33.40 -4.00
CA ILE A 370 -11.97 -34.01 -4.29
C ILE A 370 -13.10 -33.29 -3.55
N ASP A 371 -14.05 -32.72 -4.30
CA ASP A 371 -15.25 -32.13 -3.71
C ASP A 371 -16.03 -33.15 -2.87
N LYS A 372 -16.56 -32.74 -1.71
CA LYS A 372 -17.32 -33.60 -0.79
C LYS A 372 -18.55 -34.29 -1.41
N LYS A 373 -19.09 -33.78 -2.52
CA LYS A 373 -20.17 -34.43 -3.30
C LYS A 373 -19.73 -35.74 -3.99
N HIS A 374 -18.44 -35.92 -4.21
CA HIS A 374 -17.87 -37.05 -4.96
C HIS A 374 -17.25 -38.12 -4.06
N TRP A 375 -17.41 -38.00 -2.75
CA TRP A 375 -16.97 -39.04 -1.81
C TRP A 375 -17.76 -39.02 -0.51
N ASN A 376 -17.76 -40.13 0.20
CA ASN A 376 -18.34 -40.23 1.53
C ASN A 376 -17.40 -41.01 2.46
N SER A 377 -17.51 -40.73 3.76
CA SER A 377 -16.81 -41.45 4.83
C SER A 377 -17.82 -41.95 5.85
N SER A 378 -17.68 -43.20 6.26
CA SER A 378 -18.41 -43.75 7.41
C SER A 378 -17.42 -44.34 8.40
N LEU A 379 -17.53 -43.96 9.67
CA LEU A 379 -16.69 -44.45 10.75
C LEU A 379 -17.34 -45.67 11.40
N GLN A 380 -16.60 -46.77 11.51
CA GLN A 380 -16.96 -47.92 12.32
C GLN A 380 -16.11 -47.91 13.60
N ILE A 381 -16.77 -47.88 14.74
CA ILE A 381 -16.13 -47.82 16.05
C ILE A 381 -15.94 -49.26 16.54
N ILE A 382 -14.69 -49.67 16.76
CA ILE A 382 -14.35 -50.96 17.39
C ILE A 382 -14.24 -50.73 18.90
N GLN A 383 -13.45 -49.73 19.30
CA GLN A 383 -13.29 -49.30 20.68
C GLN A 383 -13.14 -47.78 20.72
N ASP A 384 -14.06 -47.09 21.37
CA ASP A 384 -13.99 -45.63 21.47
C ASP A 384 -13.06 -45.16 22.61
N VAL A 385 -12.65 -43.90 22.54
CA VAL A 385 -11.91 -43.21 23.59
C VAL A 385 -12.87 -42.29 24.33
N GLY A 386 -12.99 -42.55 25.64
CA GLY A 386 -13.77 -41.75 26.58
C GLY A 386 -12.90 -41.23 27.71
N SER A 387 -13.50 -41.03 28.88
CA SER A 387 -12.76 -40.63 30.08
C SER A 387 -11.87 -41.75 30.65
N TYR A 388 -12.05 -42.99 30.20
CA TYR A 388 -11.24 -44.14 30.59
C TYR A 388 -10.18 -44.44 29.52
N LEU A 389 -9.05 -45.01 29.96
CA LEU A 389 -7.95 -45.41 29.09
C LEU A 389 -8.38 -46.49 28.10
N SER A 390 -8.14 -46.24 26.80
CA SER A 390 -8.33 -47.22 25.73
C SER A 390 -7.37 -46.94 24.56
N PHE A 391 -7.14 -47.93 23.69
CA PHE A 391 -6.29 -47.75 22.51
C PHE A 391 -6.98 -47.02 21.36
N GLY A 392 -8.28 -46.75 21.47
CA GLY A 392 -9.08 -46.04 20.47
C GLY A 392 -8.99 -46.67 19.09
N GLU A 393 -9.71 -47.76 18.85
CA GLU A 393 -9.67 -48.47 17.58
C GLU A 393 -10.88 -48.12 16.69
N TYR A 394 -10.57 -47.60 15.50
CA TYR A 394 -11.58 -47.22 14.52
C TYR A 394 -11.23 -47.75 13.14
N VAL A 395 -12.26 -48.00 12.34
CA VAL A 395 -12.12 -48.31 10.92
C VAL A 395 -12.93 -47.28 10.14
N VAL A 396 -12.26 -46.42 9.39
CA VAL A 396 -12.93 -45.49 8.47
C VAL A 396 -13.07 -46.16 7.11
N GLN A 397 -14.30 -46.18 6.61
CA GLN A 397 -14.63 -46.61 5.26
C GLN A 397 -14.79 -45.37 4.38
N ILE A 398 -13.97 -45.28 3.33
CA ILE A 398 -13.98 -44.20 2.34
C ILE A 398 -14.54 -44.73 1.02
N GLU A 399 -15.55 -44.06 0.47
CA GLU A 399 -16.15 -44.39 -0.82
C GLU A 399 -16.04 -43.19 -1.76
N VAL A 400 -15.49 -43.40 -2.97
CA VAL A 400 -15.22 -42.32 -3.93
C VAL A 400 -16.02 -42.52 -5.21
N TYR A 401 -16.96 -41.62 -5.51
CA TYR A 401 -17.90 -41.74 -6.63
C TYR A 401 -17.37 -41.16 -7.95
N GLN A 402 -16.05 -41.24 -8.20
CA GLN A 402 -15.44 -40.78 -9.44
C GLN A 402 -14.12 -41.49 -9.76
N LEU A 403 -13.78 -41.54 -11.04
CA LEU A 403 -12.47 -42.01 -11.50
C LEU A 403 -11.42 -40.93 -11.28
N LEU A 404 -10.27 -41.31 -10.73
CA LEU A 404 -9.17 -40.41 -10.44
C LEU A 404 -7.94 -40.72 -11.30
N LYS A 405 -7.20 -39.66 -11.67
CA LYS A 405 -5.91 -39.79 -12.37
C LYS A 405 -4.74 -40.03 -11.42
N PHE A 406 -4.93 -39.68 -10.14
CA PHE A 406 -3.92 -39.80 -9.09
C PHE A 406 -4.52 -40.48 -7.88
N ARG A 407 -3.66 -41.06 -7.04
CA ARG A 407 -4.07 -41.63 -5.75
C ARG A 407 -4.42 -40.50 -4.80
N PRO A 408 -5.63 -40.51 -4.20
CA PRO A 408 -6.03 -39.41 -3.34
C PRO A 408 -5.41 -39.54 -1.95
N LEU A 409 -5.19 -38.39 -1.32
CA LEU A 409 -4.61 -38.29 0.02
C LEU A 409 -5.74 -38.04 1.03
N LEU A 410 -5.85 -38.91 2.03
CA LEU A 410 -6.80 -38.77 3.13
C LEU A 410 -6.07 -38.17 4.33
N THR A 411 -6.55 -37.04 4.83
CA THR A 411 -6.12 -36.44 6.09
C THR A 411 -7.15 -36.73 7.18
N ILE A 412 -6.67 -37.23 8.31
CA ILE A 412 -7.46 -37.53 9.51
C ILE A 412 -7.08 -36.51 10.56
N PHE A 413 -8.06 -35.80 11.11
CA PHE A 413 -7.89 -34.78 12.14
C PHE A 413 -8.54 -35.19 13.45
N VAL A 414 -7.83 -35.02 14.55
CA VAL A 414 -8.26 -35.25 15.92
C VAL A 414 -8.57 -33.90 16.56
N ASN A 415 -9.84 -33.44 16.48
CA ASN A 415 -10.22 -32.09 16.95
C ASN A 415 -10.51 -32.04 18.45
N GLN A 416 -9.69 -32.68 19.27
CA GLN A 416 -9.90 -32.77 20.71
C GLN A 416 -8.59 -33.13 21.41
N GLU A 417 -8.41 -32.62 22.64
CA GLU A 417 -7.27 -33.00 23.47
C GLU A 417 -7.38 -34.47 23.91
N VAL A 418 -6.45 -35.26 23.40
CA VAL A 418 -6.24 -36.66 23.74
C VAL A 418 -4.94 -36.75 24.52
N ALA A 419 -4.97 -37.40 25.68
CA ALA A 419 -3.81 -37.57 26.53
C ALA A 419 -3.61 -39.02 26.95
N ASN A 420 -2.38 -39.40 27.31
CA ASN A 420 -2.09 -40.72 27.86
C ASN A 420 -2.38 -40.80 29.37
N ILE A 421 -1.95 -41.89 30.01
CA ILE A 421 -2.07 -42.06 31.47
C ILE A 421 -1.37 -40.93 32.26
N ASP A 422 -0.21 -40.49 31.78
CA ASP A 422 0.65 -39.47 32.39
C ASP A 422 0.22 -38.02 32.06
N ASN A 423 -0.93 -37.85 31.38
CA ASN A 423 -1.45 -36.57 30.87
C ASN A 423 -0.58 -35.89 29.80
N ALA A 424 0.34 -36.61 29.14
CA ALA A 424 0.98 -36.09 27.94
C ALA A 424 -0.01 -36.08 26.79
N ILE A 425 -0.12 -34.92 26.15
CA ILE A 425 -1.04 -34.62 25.05
C ILE A 425 -0.47 -35.19 23.75
N LEU A 426 -1.35 -35.63 22.85
CA LEU A 426 -1.04 -36.09 21.49
C LEU A 426 -0.16 -35.07 20.73
N ASP A 427 1.01 -35.50 20.25
CA ASP A 427 1.98 -34.64 19.54
C ASP A 427 1.45 -34.14 18.17
N ASP A 428 0.87 -35.06 17.39
CA ASP A 428 0.33 -34.81 16.05
C ASP A 428 -1.19 -35.03 16.07
N ASP A 429 -1.97 -33.96 15.96
CA ASP A 429 -3.44 -34.01 15.85
C ASP A 429 -3.93 -34.33 14.43
N GLU A 430 -3.04 -34.33 13.43
CA GLU A 430 -3.34 -34.74 12.06
C GLU A 430 -2.42 -35.85 11.53
N LYS A 431 -2.99 -36.74 10.70
CA LYS A 431 -2.20 -37.75 9.99
C LYS A 431 -2.75 -38.04 8.60
N GLN A 432 -1.84 -38.24 7.65
CA GLN A 432 -2.15 -38.39 6.24
C GLN A 432 -1.80 -39.79 5.72
N ILE A 433 -2.68 -40.35 4.89
CA ILE A 433 -2.45 -41.63 4.22
C ILE A 433 -2.91 -41.58 2.76
N THR A 434 -2.08 -42.12 1.87
CA THR A 434 -2.40 -42.24 0.45
C THR A 434 -3.31 -43.44 0.21
N LEU A 435 -4.47 -43.21 -0.41
CA LEU A 435 -5.41 -44.27 -0.78
C LEU A 435 -5.04 -44.90 -2.13
N GLN A 436 -5.67 -46.04 -2.45
CA GLN A 436 -5.55 -46.65 -3.79
C GLN A 436 -6.47 -45.94 -4.80
N TYR A 437 -6.22 -46.22 -6.08
CA TYR A 437 -7.12 -45.77 -7.15
C TYR A 437 -8.54 -46.34 -6.93
N PRO A 438 -9.58 -45.50 -6.93
CA PRO A 438 -10.93 -45.97 -6.72
C PRO A 438 -11.40 -46.80 -7.92
N ASN A 439 -11.88 -48.00 -7.65
CA ASN A 439 -12.51 -48.86 -8.64
C ASN A 439 -13.98 -48.45 -8.79
N TYR A 440 -14.21 -47.32 -9.47
CA TYR A 440 -15.52 -46.74 -9.70
C TYR A 440 -15.99 -46.97 -11.15
N LEU A 441 -17.13 -47.64 -11.32
CA LEU A 441 -17.87 -47.70 -12.59
C LEU A 441 -19.03 -46.71 -12.59
N ASN A 442 -19.15 -45.93 -13.67
CA ASN A 442 -20.33 -45.11 -13.89
C ASN A 442 -21.56 -45.96 -14.27
N ASP A 443 -22.75 -45.39 -14.15
CA ASP A 443 -24.00 -46.13 -14.37
C ASP A 443 -24.10 -46.71 -15.79
N LYS A 444 -23.64 -45.98 -16.81
CA LYS A 444 -23.60 -46.49 -18.19
C LYS A 444 -22.70 -47.72 -18.35
N GLN A 445 -21.53 -47.72 -17.71
CA GLN A 445 -20.59 -48.85 -17.73
C GLN A 445 -21.16 -50.05 -16.97
N LYS A 446 -21.90 -49.82 -15.88
CA LYS A 446 -22.65 -50.88 -15.20
C LYS A 446 -23.73 -51.45 -16.10
N ASP A 447 -24.50 -50.61 -16.79
CA ASP A 447 -25.53 -51.04 -17.75
C ASP A 447 -24.92 -51.86 -18.89
N TYR A 448 -23.78 -51.43 -19.45
CA TYR A 448 -23.08 -52.20 -20.48
C TYR A 448 -22.57 -53.54 -19.96
N SER A 449 -22.00 -53.57 -18.75
CA SER A 449 -21.52 -54.80 -18.13
C SER A 449 -22.66 -55.78 -17.85
N GLN A 450 -23.81 -55.28 -17.39
CA GLN A 450 -25.02 -56.06 -17.18
C GLN A 450 -25.62 -56.56 -18.51
N SER A 451 -25.61 -55.74 -19.55
CA SER A 451 -26.06 -56.13 -20.89
C SER A 451 -25.19 -57.26 -21.45
N LEU A 452 -23.86 -57.15 -21.29
CA LEU A 452 -22.90 -58.17 -21.71
C LEU A 452 -23.09 -59.48 -20.91
N LYS A 453 -23.30 -59.38 -19.60
CA LYS A 453 -23.64 -60.52 -18.73
C LYS A 453 -24.89 -61.25 -19.26
N ASN A 454 -25.96 -60.52 -19.57
CA ASN A 454 -27.19 -61.09 -20.11
C ASN A 454 -26.99 -61.73 -21.49
N PHE A 455 -26.23 -61.12 -22.38
CA PHE A 455 -25.90 -61.72 -23.68
C PHE A 455 -25.14 -63.04 -23.51
N ASN A 456 -24.12 -63.06 -22.63
CA ASN A 456 -23.37 -64.27 -22.33
C ASN A 456 -24.25 -65.37 -21.71
N LYS A 457 -25.25 -64.99 -20.89
CA LYS A 457 -26.27 -65.92 -20.36
C LYS A 457 -26.96 -66.70 -21.44
N TYR A 458 -27.46 -65.99 -22.45
CA TYR A 458 -28.19 -66.61 -23.54
C TYR A 458 -27.26 -67.48 -24.40
N LEU A 459 -26.00 -67.08 -24.60
CA LEU A 459 -25.02 -67.93 -25.28
C LEU A 459 -24.77 -69.25 -24.54
N ILE A 460 -24.59 -69.20 -23.22
CA ILE A 460 -24.40 -70.40 -22.39
C ILE A 460 -25.62 -71.33 -22.50
N TYR A 461 -26.84 -70.78 -22.43
CA TYR A 461 -28.07 -71.57 -22.59
C TYR A 461 -28.20 -72.19 -23.98
N CYS A 462 -27.87 -71.44 -25.03
CA CYS A 462 -27.85 -71.98 -26.39
C CYS A 462 -26.81 -73.09 -26.54
N LEU A 463 -25.60 -72.90 -26.03
CA LEU A 463 -24.54 -73.91 -26.05
C LEU A 463 -24.98 -75.17 -25.30
N SER A 464 -25.52 -75.04 -24.09
CA SER A 464 -26.03 -76.20 -23.33
C SER A 464 -27.12 -76.96 -24.08
N GLY A 465 -28.02 -76.25 -24.78
CA GLY A 465 -29.04 -76.87 -25.61
C GLY A 465 -28.45 -77.63 -26.80
N ILE A 466 -27.44 -77.04 -27.47
CA ILE A 466 -26.70 -77.69 -28.56
C ILE A 466 -25.96 -78.94 -28.06
N THR A 467 -25.38 -78.91 -26.86
CA THR A 467 -24.71 -80.07 -26.27
C THR A 467 -25.65 -81.26 -26.12
N ILE A 468 -26.87 -81.02 -25.61
CA ILE A 468 -27.91 -82.05 -25.44
C ILE A 468 -28.35 -82.60 -26.80
N ILE A 469 -28.58 -81.75 -27.79
CA ILE A 469 -28.98 -82.16 -29.14
C ILE A 469 -27.87 -82.98 -29.83
N SER A 470 -26.61 -82.56 -29.67
CA SER A 470 -25.45 -83.26 -30.24
C SER A 470 -25.28 -84.66 -29.67
N LEU A 471 -25.56 -84.83 -28.37
CA LEU A 471 -25.59 -86.15 -27.74
C LEU A 471 -26.70 -87.04 -28.32
N LEU A 472 -27.90 -86.49 -28.54
CA LEU A 472 -29.05 -87.22 -29.12
C LEU A 472 -28.82 -87.62 -30.59
N LEU A 473 -28.07 -86.83 -31.35
CA LEU A 473 -27.74 -87.10 -32.76
C LEU A 473 -26.55 -88.05 -32.94
N GLY A 474 -25.92 -88.49 -31.84
CA GLY A 474 -24.82 -89.46 -31.86
C GLY A 474 -23.44 -88.86 -32.15
N SER A 475 -23.29 -87.54 -32.15
CA SER A 475 -22.00 -86.86 -32.31
C SER A 475 -21.33 -86.64 -30.94
N GLY A 476 -20.79 -87.72 -30.36
CA GLY A 476 -20.18 -87.69 -29.02
C GLY A 476 -18.94 -86.80 -28.89
N GLU A 477 -18.17 -86.62 -29.97
CA GLU A 477 -16.97 -85.75 -29.97
C GLU A 477 -17.34 -84.29 -29.72
N LEU A 478 -18.34 -83.76 -30.44
CA LEU A 478 -18.85 -82.39 -30.27
C LEU A 478 -19.40 -82.14 -28.86
N PHE A 479 -20.03 -83.15 -28.26
CA PHE A 479 -20.52 -83.06 -26.88
C PHE A 479 -19.37 -82.81 -25.90
N VAL A 480 -18.28 -83.59 -26.00
CA VAL A 480 -17.13 -83.48 -25.10
C VAL A 480 -16.41 -82.13 -25.29
N GLU A 481 -16.27 -81.67 -26.53
CA GLU A 481 -15.67 -80.37 -26.83
C GLU A 481 -16.46 -79.20 -26.23
N ILE A 482 -17.79 -79.17 -26.40
CA ILE A 482 -18.63 -78.10 -25.84
C ILE A 482 -18.61 -78.13 -24.31
N MET A 483 -18.66 -79.31 -23.70
CA MET A 483 -18.54 -79.46 -22.24
C MET A 483 -17.20 -78.97 -21.72
N ALA A 484 -16.09 -79.27 -22.42
CA ALA A 484 -14.76 -78.78 -22.04
C ALA A 484 -14.67 -77.25 -22.08
N ILE A 485 -15.29 -76.59 -23.07
CA ILE A 485 -15.34 -75.13 -23.17
C ILE A 485 -16.14 -74.53 -22.00
N LEU A 486 -17.33 -75.06 -21.69
CA LEU A 486 -18.15 -74.58 -20.58
C LEU A 486 -17.42 -74.74 -19.23
N GLN A 487 -16.74 -75.88 -19.04
CA GLN A 487 -15.93 -76.13 -17.85
C GLN A 487 -14.75 -75.15 -17.74
N PHE A 488 -14.05 -74.89 -18.85
CA PHE A 488 -12.95 -73.93 -18.88
C PHE A 488 -13.40 -72.50 -18.50
N GLN A 489 -14.57 -72.07 -18.98
CA GLN A 489 -15.13 -70.77 -18.61
C GLN A 489 -15.45 -70.65 -17.12
N GLN A 490 -15.90 -71.74 -16.48
CA GLN A 490 -16.14 -71.76 -15.03
C GLN A 490 -14.84 -71.58 -14.24
N TYR A 491 -13.72 -72.15 -14.69
CA TYR A 491 -12.43 -72.04 -14.02
C TYR A 491 -11.88 -70.62 -13.98
N LEU A 492 -12.28 -69.74 -14.91
CA LEU A 492 -11.86 -68.34 -14.88
C LEU A 492 -12.23 -67.66 -13.56
N ARG A 493 -13.32 -68.04 -12.90
CA ARG A 493 -13.68 -67.48 -11.58
C ARG A 493 -12.67 -67.83 -10.47
N TYR A 494 -12.16 -69.06 -10.50
CA TYR A 494 -11.29 -69.59 -9.44
C TYR A 494 -9.83 -69.16 -9.60
N ILE A 495 -9.52 -68.37 -10.63
CA ILE A 495 -8.23 -67.71 -10.70
C ILE A 495 -8.18 -66.70 -9.54
N ASN A 496 -7.18 -66.85 -8.68
CA ASN A 496 -6.94 -66.03 -7.50
C ASN A 496 -6.44 -64.62 -7.89
N LEU A 497 -7.29 -63.86 -8.59
CA LEU A 497 -7.06 -62.47 -9.02
C LEU A 497 -8.25 -61.63 -8.59
N GLN A 498 -7.99 -60.42 -8.06
CA GLN A 498 -9.05 -59.45 -7.83
C GLN A 498 -9.50 -58.86 -9.17
N TYR A 499 -10.74 -59.15 -9.55
CA TYR A 499 -11.33 -58.64 -10.78
C TYR A 499 -11.78 -57.18 -10.63
N PRO A 500 -11.60 -56.34 -11.66
CA PRO A 500 -12.28 -55.06 -11.72
C PRO A 500 -13.80 -55.28 -11.76
N GLN A 501 -14.58 -54.29 -11.32
CA GLN A 501 -16.00 -54.47 -11.02
C GLN A 501 -16.83 -54.91 -12.24
N ASN A 502 -16.42 -54.54 -13.45
CA ASN A 502 -17.09 -54.91 -14.70
C ASN A 502 -16.93 -56.40 -15.01
N LEU A 503 -15.74 -56.96 -14.75
CA LEU A 503 -15.46 -58.38 -14.89
C LEU A 503 -16.11 -59.19 -13.78
N GLU A 504 -16.20 -58.65 -12.56
CA GLU A 504 -16.95 -59.29 -11.47
C GLU A 504 -18.44 -59.43 -11.82
N ILE A 505 -19.07 -58.36 -12.35
CA ILE A 505 -20.45 -58.40 -12.86
C ILE A 505 -20.57 -59.47 -13.96
N TYR A 506 -19.63 -59.50 -14.91
CA TYR A 506 -19.65 -60.48 -16.01
C TYR A 506 -19.52 -61.93 -15.50
N PHE A 507 -18.56 -62.21 -14.61
CA PHE A 507 -18.28 -63.56 -14.11
C PHE A 507 -19.31 -64.08 -13.11
N SER A 508 -20.12 -63.22 -12.49
CA SER A 508 -21.21 -63.63 -11.58
C SER A 508 -22.26 -64.55 -12.23
N ILE A 509 -22.25 -64.70 -13.56
CA ILE A 509 -23.12 -65.66 -14.24
C ILE A 509 -22.70 -67.12 -14.10
N TYR A 510 -21.41 -67.37 -13.91
CA TYR A 510 -20.86 -68.71 -13.85
C TYR A 510 -21.23 -69.44 -12.55
N ASP A 511 -21.87 -68.75 -11.60
CA ASP A 511 -22.61 -69.37 -10.48
C ASP A 511 -23.68 -70.36 -10.96
N MET A 512 -24.27 -70.13 -12.14
CA MET A 512 -25.32 -70.98 -12.71
C MET A 512 -24.78 -72.21 -13.45
N ILE A 513 -23.48 -72.26 -13.81
CA ILE A 513 -22.86 -73.44 -14.46
C ILE A 513 -22.22 -74.33 -13.40
N THR A 514 -22.94 -74.59 -12.32
CA THR A 514 -22.69 -75.81 -11.55
C THR A 514 -23.36 -76.96 -12.30
N ILE A 515 -22.86 -78.19 -12.14
CA ILE A 515 -23.48 -79.37 -12.78
C ILE A 515 -24.94 -79.58 -12.28
N GLN A 516 -25.35 -78.89 -11.21
CA GLN A 516 -26.64 -79.01 -10.53
C GLN A 516 -27.86 -78.73 -11.43
N PRO A 517 -28.00 -77.59 -12.15
CA PRO A 517 -29.19 -77.35 -12.97
C PRO A 517 -29.28 -78.31 -14.17
N LEU A 518 -28.14 -78.87 -14.59
CA LEU A 518 -28.04 -79.87 -15.65
C LEU A 518 -28.40 -81.28 -15.13
N LEU A 519 -28.02 -81.62 -13.89
CA LEU A 519 -28.46 -82.82 -13.16
C LEU A 519 -29.96 -82.78 -12.86
N ASP A 520 -30.48 -81.62 -12.45
CA ASP A 520 -31.90 -81.38 -12.18
C ASP A 520 -32.72 -81.50 -13.46
N PHE A 521 -32.21 -80.98 -14.59
CA PHE A 521 -32.84 -81.11 -15.91
C PHE A 521 -32.81 -82.55 -16.44
N MET A 522 -31.73 -83.30 -16.18
CA MET A 522 -31.54 -84.69 -16.63
C MET A 522 -32.11 -85.73 -15.65
N GLN A 523 -32.69 -85.33 -14.52
CA GLN A 523 -33.20 -86.22 -13.45
C GLN A 523 -32.20 -87.30 -12.99
N VAL A 524 -30.91 -86.99 -12.97
CA VAL A 524 -29.83 -87.96 -12.73
C VAL A 524 -29.80 -88.45 -11.27
N GLU A 525 -30.45 -87.75 -10.35
CA GLU A 525 -30.62 -88.19 -8.95
C GLU A 525 -31.26 -89.58 -8.84
N GLN A 526 -32.13 -89.97 -9.77
CA GLN A 526 -32.75 -91.31 -9.77
C GLN A 526 -31.77 -92.43 -10.17
N PHE A 527 -30.70 -92.10 -10.88
CA PHE A 527 -29.74 -93.08 -11.39
C PHE A 527 -28.69 -93.47 -10.34
N PHE A 528 -28.30 -92.53 -9.47
CA PHE A 528 -27.30 -92.77 -8.42
C PHE A 528 -27.83 -93.53 -7.20
N GLN A 529 -29.15 -93.51 -6.96
CA GLN A 529 -29.77 -94.34 -5.90
C GLN A 529 -29.56 -95.85 -6.12
N PHE A 530 -29.20 -96.29 -7.32
CA PHE A 530 -28.93 -97.70 -7.60
C PHE A 530 -27.50 -98.16 -7.24
N ILE A 531 -26.56 -97.23 -7.04
CA ILE A 531 -25.12 -97.52 -6.91
C ILE A 531 -24.63 -97.46 -5.45
N GLU A 532 -25.31 -96.71 -4.57
CA GLU A 532 -24.86 -96.46 -3.19
C GLU A 532 -25.02 -97.61 -2.17
N ILE A 533 -25.45 -98.82 -2.58
CA ILE A 533 -25.59 -99.94 -1.62
C ILE A 533 -24.24 -100.63 -1.30
N GLN A 534 -23.13 -100.34 -1.98
CA GLN A 534 -21.84 -100.96 -1.65
C GLN A 534 -20.63 -100.01 -1.69
N SER A 535 -20.37 -99.29 -0.60
CA SER A 535 -19.03 -99.25 0.04
C SER A 535 -18.99 -98.24 1.20
N ASN A 536 -18.81 -98.75 2.42
CA ASN A 536 -18.35 -97.97 3.57
C ASN A 536 -16.83 -97.86 3.49
N GLN A 537 -16.26 -96.66 3.31
CA GLN A 537 -14.96 -96.28 3.87
C GLN A 537 -14.90 -94.77 4.15
N GLU A 538 -14.54 -94.46 5.40
CA GLU A 538 -14.15 -93.12 5.88
C GLU A 538 -12.93 -92.61 5.10
N TYR A 539 -12.98 -91.36 4.64
CA TYR A 539 -11.78 -90.60 4.25
C TYR A 539 -11.82 -89.20 4.86
N SER A 540 -10.68 -88.84 5.46
CA SER A 540 -10.41 -87.62 6.21
C SER A 540 -10.39 -86.37 5.34
N ASP A 541 -10.80 -85.26 5.97
CA ASP A 541 -10.77 -83.90 5.45
C ASP A 541 -9.51 -83.54 4.66
N GLY A 542 -9.75 -83.08 3.44
CA GLY A 542 -8.75 -82.55 2.54
C GLY A 542 -8.18 -81.21 3.03
N LYS A 543 -6.84 -81.15 3.05
CA LYS A 543 -6.07 -79.91 3.04
C LYS A 543 -6.13 -79.28 1.65
N PHE A 544 -6.67 -78.08 1.56
CA PHE A 544 -6.25 -77.06 0.59
C PHE A 544 -5.98 -75.76 1.35
N THR A 545 -4.69 -75.50 1.53
CA THR A 545 -4.10 -74.17 1.72
C THR A 545 -4.10 -73.40 0.42
#